data_AF-A0A3C1LA19-F1
#
_entry.id   AF-A0A3C1LA19-F1
#
_cell.length_a   1.000
_cell.length_b   1.000
_cell.length_c   1.000
_cell.angle_alpha   90.00
_cell.angle_beta   90.00
_cell.angle_gamma   90.00
#
_symmetry.space_group_name_H-M   'P 1'
#
loop_
_entity.id
_entity.type
_entity.pdbx_description
1 polymer ?
#
loop_
_entity_poly.entity_id
_entity_poly.type
_entity_poly.pdbx_seq_one_letter_code
_entity_poly.pdbx_strand_id
1 'polypeptide(L)'
;QQALRVVAPGGEVQVVGMPSNVSLELTSLWHRETAIRGCYAYTHADFHTAIDVIRHHDLARLVSATYALKDYTDAIAHAAAAGRRGAVKIAFDMRGS
;
A
#
# COMPACT_ATOMS: atom_id res chain seq x y z
N GLN A 1 12.25 -8.75 -7.64
CA GLN A 1 13.55 -9.34 -7.28
C GLN A 1 14.61 -8.33 -6.82
N GLN A 2 14.44 -7.02 -7.05
CA GLN A 2 15.45 -6.02 -6.65
C GLN A 2 15.61 -5.87 -5.12
N ALA A 3 14.54 -6.05 -4.34
CA ALA A 3 14.55 -5.82 -2.88
C ALA A 3 15.60 -6.66 -2.11
N LEU A 4 15.68 -7.97 -2.35
CA LEU A 4 16.66 -8.85 -1.69
C LEU A 4 18.12 -8.52 -2.03
N ARG A 5 18.36 -7.88 -3.17
CA ARG A 5 19.71 -7.47 -3.56
C ARG A 5 20.16 -6.19 -2.84
N VAL A 6 19.21 -5.29 -2.54
CA VAL A 6 19.51 -3.95 -2.00
C VAL A 6 19.36 -3.84 -0.49
N VAL A 7 18.58 -4.73 0.13
CA VAL A 7 18.45 -4.76 1.60
C VAL A 7 19.83 -4.91 2.24
N ALA A 8 20.06 -4.24 3.37
CA ALA A 8 21.30 -4.36 4.14
C ALA A 8 21.49 -5.81 4.65
N PRO A 9 22.73 -6.28 4.90
CA PRO A 9 22.93 -7.56 5.59
C PRO A 9 22.18 -7.59 6.93
N GLY A 10 21.55 -8.72 7.27
CA GLY A 10 20.69 -8.83 8.46
C GLY A 10 19.32 -8.13 8.34
N GLY A 11 19.03 -7.46 7.22
CA GLY A 11 17.80 -6.68 7.05
C GLY A 11 16.59 -7.51 6.61
N GLU A 12 15.40 -6.90 6.71
CA GLU A 12 14.12 -7.54 6.40
C GLU A 12 13.41 -6.86 5.21
N VAL A 13 12.88 -7.67 4.30
CA VAL A 13 11.98 -7.27 3.21
C VAL A 13 10.56 -7.63 3.60
N GLN A 14 9.71 -6.61 3.77
CA GLN A 14 8.29 -6.78 4.02
C GLN A 14 7.51 -6.86 2.71
N VAL A 15 6.71 -7.91 2.56
CA VAL A 15 5.87 -8.17 1.39
C VAL A 15 4.45 -7.72 1.70
N VAL A 16 4.00 -6.68 1.02
CA VAL A 16 2.64 -6.13 1.09
C VAL A 16 1.95 -6.24 -0.27
N GLY A 17 0.65 -6.55 -0.26
CA GLY A 17 -0.16 -6.72 -1.47
C GLY A 17 -0.35 -8.18 -1.91
N MET A 18 -0.90 -8.39 -3.12
CA MET A 18 -1.16 -9.71 -3.70
C MET A 18 -0.23 -9.94 -4.89
N PRO A 19 0.99 -10.47 -4.69
CA PRO A 19 1.86 -10.82 -5.80
C PRO A 19 1.25 -11.98 -6.61
N SER A 20 1.40 -11.95 -7.93
CA SER A 20 1.22 -13.13 -8.78
C SER A 20 2.32 -14.16 -8.51
N ASN A 21 2.31 -15.30 -9.21
CA ASN A 21 3.43 -16.24 -9.13
C ASN A 21 4.74 -15.55 -9.54
N VAL A 22 5.78 -15.72 -8.72
CA VAL A 22 7.11 -15.12 -8.91
C VAL A 22 8.21 -16.13 -8.61
N SER A 23 9.28 -16.09 -9.40
CA SER A 23 10.54 -16.77 -9.09
C SER A 23 11.48 -15.82 -8.34
N LEU A 24 12.22 -16.31 -7.36
CA LEU A 24 13.13 -15.54 -6.52
C LEU A 24 14.48 -16.25 -6.37
N GLU A 25 15.55 -15.46 -6.48
CA GLU A 25 16.92 -15.86 -6.20
C GLU A 25 17.16 -15.70 -4.68
N LEU A 26 17.62 -16.77 -4.00
CA LEU A 26 17.71 -16.83 -2.53
C LEU A 26 19.15 -16.76 -1.99
N THR A 27 20.16 -16.60 -2.84
CA THR A 27 21.58 -16.51 -2.43
C THR A 27 21.75 -15.40 -1.41
N SER A 28 21.16 -14.23 -1.64
CA SER A 28 21.19 -13.09 -0.71
C SER A 28 20.39 -13.30 0.58
N LEU A 29 19.42 -14.21 0.60
CA LEU A 29 18.72 -14.62 1.81
C LEU A 29 19.68 -15.33 2.77
N TRP A 30 20.46 -16.26 2.23
CA TRP A 30 21.42 -17.04 3.00
C TRP A 30 22.69 -16.25 3.36
N HIS A 31 23.53 -15.87 2.39
CA HIS A 31 24.89 -15.39 2.70
C HIS A 31 24.93 -14.01 3.35
N ARG A 32 23.82 -13.26 3.32
CA ARG A 32 23.68 -11.94 3.96
C ARG A 32 22.69 -11.97 5.13
N GLU A 33 22.18 -13.15 5.47
CA GLU A 33 21.24 -13.37 6.56
C GLU A 33 20.05 -12.40 6.53
N THR A 34 19.48 -12.21 5.35
CA THR A 34 18.32 -11.32 5.17
C THR A 34 17.02 -12.08 5.42
N ALA A 35 15.93 -11.36 5.65
CA ALA A 35 14.61 -11.95 5.92
C ALA A 35 13.55 -11.51 4.91
N ILE A 36 12.57 -12.39 4.64
CA ILE A 36 11.36 -12.08 3.87
C ILE A 36 10.17 -12.35 4.77
N ARG A 37 9.34 -11.33 4.99
CA ARG A 37 8.16 -11.44 5.86
C ARG A 37 6.91 -10.96 5.13
N GLY A 38 5.82 -11.71 5.25
CA GLY A 38 4.51 -11.26 4.80
C GLY A 38 3.92 -10.26 5.79
N CYS A 39 3.38 -9.16 5.28
CA CYS A 39 2.62 -8.19 6.04
C CYS A 39 1.21 -8.08 5.45
N TYR A 40 0.24 -8.62 6.19
CA TYR A 40 -1.16 -8.66 5.78
C TYR A 40 -2.02 -7.84 6.72
N ALA A 41 -2.76 -6.90 6.15
CA ALA A 41 -3.63 -5.98 6.87
C ALA A 41 -2.89 -5.30 8.05
N TYR A 42 -3.54 -5.24 9.20
CA TYR A 42 -3.11 -4.50 10.39
C TYR A 42 -3.82 -5.05 11.63
N THR A 43 -3.24 -4.79 12.79
CA THR A 43 -3.83 -5.03 14.09
C THR A 43 -4.61 -3.81 14.58
N HIS A 44 -5.37 -3.97 15.67
CA HIS A 44 -6.04 -2.83 16.29
C HIS A 44 -5.05 -1.75 16.78
N ALA A 45 -3.87 -2.14 17.27
CA ALA A 45 -2.87 -1.20 17.75
C ALA A 45 -2.33 -0.31 16.62
N ASP A 46 -2.20 -0.84 15.40
CA ASP A 46 -1.70 -0.10 14.24
C ASP A 46 -2.61 1.07 13.85
N PHE A 47 -3.92 0.98 14.12
CA PHE A 47 -4.84 2.09 13.86
C PHE A 47 -4.54 3.32 14.72
N HIS A 48 -4.17 3.13 15.99
CA HIS A 48 -3.81 4.25 16.86
C HIS A 48 -2.58 4.97 16.32
N THR A 49 -1.54 4.21 15.97
CA THR A 49 -0.33 4.74 15.33
C THR A 49 -0.67 5.47 14.02
N ALA A 50 -1.53 4.91 13.18
CA ALA A 50 -1.92 5.53 11.90
C ALA A 50 -2.66 6.86 12.11
N ILE A 51 -3.55 6.96 13.09
CA ILE A 51 -4.24 8.21 13.42
C ILE A 51 -3.24 9.26 13.90
N ASP A 52 -2.27 8.86 14.73
CA ASP A 52 -1.23 9.78 15.17
C ASP A 52 -0.34 10.25 14.01
N VAL A 53 0.01 9.39 13.06
CA VAL A 53 0.74 9.77 11.84
C VAL A 53 -0.03 10.81 11.02
N ILE A 54 -1.34 10.61 10.80
CA ILE A 54 -2.18 11.54 10.02
C ILE A 54 -2.27 12.92 10.68
N ARG A 55 -2.14 13.02 12.01
CA ARG A 55 -2.12 14.31 12.72
C ARG A 55 -0.86 15.13 12.45
N HIS A 56 0.25 14.47 12.14
CA HIS A 56 1.56 15.12 11.95
C HIS A 56 1.91 15.37 10.47
N HIS A 57 1.12 14.81 9.54
CA HIS A 57 1.39 14.90 8.12
C HIS A 57 0.12 15.21 7.33
N ASP A 58 0.21 16.12 6.36
CA ASP A 58 -0.88 16.34 5.41
C ASP A 58 -0.99 15.16 4.43
N LEU A 59 -1.71 14.13 4.87
CA LEU A 59 -2.01 12.93 4.08
C LEU A 59 -3.35 13.05 3.35
N ALA A 60 -4.16 14.08 3.64
CA ALA A 60 -5.42 14.33 2.95
C ALA A 60 -5.18 14.58 1.44
N ARG A 61 -4.04 15.17 1.08
CA ARG A 61 -3.60 15.34 -0.32
C ARG A 61 -3.50 14.04 -1.13
N LEU A 62 -3.45 12.88 -0.49
CA LEU A 62 -3.43 11.59 -1.18
C LEU A 62 -4.81 11.20 -1.73
N VAL A 63 -5.88 11.83 -1.23
CA VAL A 63 -7.22 11.71 -1.81
C VAL A 63 -7.25 12.54 -3.08
N SER A 64 -7.18 11.85 -4.22
CA SER A 64 -7.12 12.48 -5.55
C SER A 64 -8.49 12.83 -6.12
N ALA A 65 -9.56 12.19 -5.65
CA ALA A 65 -10.93 12.54 -6.02
C ALA A 65 -11.96 12.00 -5.00
N THR A 66 -13.09 12.69 -4.92
CA THR A 66 -14.28 12.26 -4.16
C THR A 66 -15.49 12.11 -5.08
N TYR A 67 -16.31 11.09 -4.82
CA TYR A 67 -17.55 10.82 -5.56
C TYR A 67 -18.73 10.75 -4.59
N ALA A 68 -19.94 11.11 -5.03
CA ALA A 68 -21.14 10.71 -4.30
C ALA A 68 -21.29 9.18 -4.35
N LEU A 69 -21.96 8.58 -3.36
CA LEU A 69 -22.11 7.12 -3.31
C LEU A 69 -22.86 6.55 -4.53
N LYS A 70 -23.83 7.29 -5.07
CA LYS A 70 -24.59 6.90 -6.28
C LYS A 70 -23.72 6.76 -7.52
N ASP A 71 -22.56 7.42 -7.56
CA ASP A 71 -21.61 7.39 -8.67
C ASP A 71 -20.55 6.29 -8.48
N TYR A 72 -20.84 5.24 -7.71
CA TYR A 72 -19.88 4.19 -7.34
C TYR A 72 -19.23 3.50 -8.55
N THR A 73 -19.96 3.32 -9.65
CA THR A 73 -19.43 2.71 -10.87
C THR A 73 -18.28 3.54 -11.44
N ASP A 74 -18.44 4.86 -11.50
CA ASP A 74 -17.41 5.77 -12.00
C ASP A 74 -16.23 5.86 -11.02
N ALA A 75 -16.51 5.87 -9.71
CA ALA A 75 -15.48 5.87 -8.68
C ALA A 75 -14.58 4.61 -8.75
N ILE A 76 -15.19 3.43 -8.90
CA ILE A 76 -14.47 2.15 -9.04
C ILE A 76 -13.70 2.10 -10.36
N ALA A 77 -14.31 2.54 -11.47
CA ALA A 77 -13.63 2.58 -12.77
C ALA A 77 -12.42 3.53 -12.75
N HIS A 78 -12.54 4.67 -12.06
CA HIS A 78 -11.42 5.58 -11.85
C HIS A 78 -10.33 4.92 -10.99
N ALA A 79 -10.68 4.32 -9.85
CA ALA A 79 -9.72 3.64 -8.99
C ALA A 79 -8.97 2.51 -9.71
N ALA A 80 -9.65 1.73 -10.55
CA ALA A 80 -9.03 0.67 -11.34
C ALA A 80 -8.08 1.21 -12.43
N ALA A 81 -8.31 2.43 -12.93
CA ALA A 81 -7.47 3.10 -13.91
C ALA A 81 -6.42 4.05 -13.28
N ALA A 82 -6.30 4.08 -11.95
CA ALA A 82 -5.58 5.09 -11.19
C ALA A 82 -4.13 5.31 -11.63
N GLY A 83 -3.42 4.24 -12.04
CA GLY A 83 -2.05 4.33 -12.55
C GLY A 83 -1.90 5.13 -13.86
N ARG A 84 -2.91 5.14 -14.74
CA ARG A 84 -2.90 5.96 -15.98
C ARG A 84 -3.42 7.38 -15.77
N ARG A 85 -4.18 7.61 -14.69
CA ARG A 85 -4.85 8.89 -14.40
C ARG A 85 -4.19 9.69 -13.28
N GLY A 86 -3.09 9.19 -12.72
CA GLY A 86 -2.38 9.85 -11.62
C GLY A 86 -3.15 9.85 -10.29
N ALA A 87 -4.20 9.03 -10.17
CA ALA A 87 -4.97 8.93 -8.93
C ALA A 87 -4.23 8.07 -7.90
N VAL A 88 -4.35 8.44 -6.62
CA VAL A 88 -3.66 7.78 -5.51
C VAL A 88 -4.67 7.12 -4.57
N LYS A 89 -5.70 7.86 -4.15
CA LYS A 89 -6.85 7.33 -3.38
C LYS A 89 -8.14 8.00 -3.86
N ILE A 90 -9.15 7.18 -4.12
CA ILE A 90 -10.52 7.62 -4.36
C ILE A 90 -11.32 7.41 -3.08
N ALA A 91 -12.15 8.40 -2.71
CA ALA A 91 -13.03 8.33 -1.56
C ALA A 91 -14.48 8.64 -1.95
N PHE A 92 -15.43 8.22 -1.11
CA PHE A 92 -16.83 8.61 -1.25
C PHE A 92 -17.14 9.77 -0.31
N ASP A 93 -17.88 10.76 -0.80
CA ASP A 93 -18.50 11.80 0.01
C ASP A 93 -19.92 11.38 0.38
N MET A 94 -20.12 11.09 1.67
CA MET A 94 -21.38 10.58 2.20
C MET A 94 -22.42 11.69 2.43
N ARG A 95 -22.07 12.96 2.24
CA ARG A 95 -22.98 14.10 2.45
C ARG A 95 -23.97 14.31 1.30
N GLY A 96 -23.68 13.75 0.12
CA GLY A 96 -24.43 13.98 -1.12
C GLY A 96 -25.14 12.75 -1.68
N SER A 97 -25.64 11.84 -0.82
CA SER A 97 -26.35 10.62 -1.22
C SER A 97 -27.37 10.87 -2.33
#